data_AF-A0A1H4G2G0-F1
#
_entry.id   AF-A0A1H4G2G0-F1
#
_cell.length_a   1.000
_cell.length_b   1.000
_cell.length_c   1.000
_cell.angle_alpha   90.00
_cell.angle_beta   90.00
_cell.angle_gamma   90.00
#
_symmetry.space_group_name_H-M   'P 1'
#
loop_
_entity.id
_entity.type
_entity.pdbx_description
1 polymer ?
#
loop_
_entity_poly.entity_id
_entity_poly.type
_entity_poly.pdbx_seq_one_letter_code
_entity_poly.pdbx_strand_id
1 'polypeptide(L)'
;MAADPSDLPQQVEPALEASPQRVASLTPVPQANQLQYVYQAIDAQLRDREPRANRYRVYSFVTQLAIALLSATITVITGFQVAGGTGLGAVATNVVLVLSALATLVTLVKTFYAPRELWIALRTYCSDLRDLKEKLEFAERSPDFETRLDQIAGDGFAEYQRLTEAYEQTWKGIRERDK
;
A
#
# COMPACT_ATOMS: atom_id res chain seq x y z
N MET A 1 -3.60 7.51 -35.48
CA MET A 1 -3.41 8.11 -34.14
C MET A 1 -2.83 7.03 -33.25
N ALA A 2 -1.50 7.02 -33.11
CA ALA A 2 -0.82 6.11 -32.19
C ALA A 2 -0.92 6.72 -30.80
N ALA A 3 -1.45 5.96 -29.83
CA ALA A 3 -1.41 6.34 -28.44
C ALA A 3 0.05 6.40 -28.00
N ASP A 4 0.46 7.53 -27.43
CA ASP A 4 1.79 7.76 -26.88
C ASP A 4 2.01 6.75 -25.73
N PRO A 5 3.00 5.85 -25.80
CA PRO A 5 3.30 4.90 -24.73
C PRO A 5 3.81 5.56 -23.44
N SER A 6 3.92 6.89 -23.40
CA SER A 6 4.36 7.68 -22.25
C SER A 6 3.25 7.93 -21.20
N ASP A 7 2.00 7.55 -21.47
CA ASP A 7 0.85 7.70 -20.55
C ASP A 7 0.57 6.45 -19.70
N LEU A 8 1.53 5.51 -19.63
CA LEU A 8 1.53 4.57 -18.52
C LEU A 8 1.57 5.39 -17.23
N PRO A 9 0.73 5.12 -16.21
CA PRO A 9 0.85 5.79 -14.94
C PRO A 9 2.29 5.56 -14.51
N GLN A 10 3.12 6.61 -14.57
CA GLN A 10 4.43 6.62 -13.96
C GLN A 10 4.13 6.12 -12.56
N GLN A 11 4.58 4.90 -12.27
CA GLN A 11 4.58 4.41 -10.91
C GLN A 11 5.42 5.46 -10.20
N VAL A 12 4.72 6.39 -9.56
CA VAL A 12 5.28 7.24 -8.52
C VAL A 12 5.74 6.19 -7.52
N GLU A 13 6.99 5.77 -7.71
CA GLU A 13 7.87 5.30 -6.68
C GLU A 13 7.41 6.08 -5.45
N PRO A 14 6.92 5.46 -4.37
CA PRO A 14 6.83 6.20 -3.13
C PRO A 14 8.30 6.52 -2.86
N ALA A 15 8.74 7.69 -3.34
CA ALA A 15 10.10 8.11 -3.29
C ALA A 15 10.47 7.95 -1.83
N LEU A 16 11.25 6.92 -1.59
CA LEU A 16 12.07 6.73 -0.41
C LEU A 16 13.30 7.64 -0.52
N GLU A 17 13.28 8.61 -1.44
CA GLU A 17 13.55 9.97 -0.99
C GLU A 17 12.54 10.29 0.13
N ALA A 18 12.85 9.81 1.33
CA ALA A 18 12.68 10.65 2.50
C ALA A 18 13.26 11.98 2.06
N SER A 19 12.45 12.90 1.52
CA SER A 19 12.97 14.17 1.04
C SER A 19 13.64 14.73 2.29
N PRO A 20 14.99 14.80 2.35
CA PRO A 20 15.60 15.43 3.51
C PRO A 20 15.10 16.89 3.60
N GLN A 21 14.58 17.41 2.48
CA GLN A 21 13.88 18.67 2.34
C GLN A 21 12.46 18.74 2.93
N ARG A 22 11.67 17.66 3.09
CA ARG A 22 10.34 17.77 3.74
C ARG A 22 10.42 17.84 5.26
N VAL A 23 11.46 17.25 5.84
CA VAL A 23 11.79 17.48 7.24
C VAL A 23 12.34 18.89 7.43
N ALA A 24 13.04 19.45 6.42
CA ALA A 24 13.58 20.81 6.45
C ALA A 24 12.51 21.93 6.36
N SER A 25 11.27 21.63 5.96
CA SER A 25 10.16 22.58 5.99
C SER A 25 9.35 22.56 7.29
N LEU A 26 9.75 21.77 8.28
CA LEU A 26 9.33 22.03 9.66
C LEU A 26 10.03 23.32 10.08
N THR A 27 9.29 24.43 10.07
CA THR A 27 9.65 25.64 10.80
C THR A 27 10.29 25.19 12.11
N PRO A 28 11.49 25.65 12.47
CA PRO A 28 12.16 25.22 13.70
C PRO A 28 11.21 25.52 14.85
N VAL A 29 10.54 24.48 15.33
CA VAL A 29 9.60 24.61 16.44
C VAL A 29 10.48 24.95 17.64
N PRO A 30 10.28 26.12 18.26
CA PRO A 30 11.10 26.55 19.37
C PRO A 30 11.02 25.49 20.47
N GLN A 31 12.14 24.80 20.70
CA GLN A 31 12.35 23.76 21.72
C GLN A 31 11.18 22.79 21.91
N ALA A 32 10.72 22.17 20.83
CA ALA A 32 9.87 20.98 20.96
C ALA A 32 10.67 19.91 21.73
N ASN A 33 10.13 19.46 22.86
CA ASN A 33 10.70 18.39 23.67
C ASN A 33 10.98 17.16 22.78
N GLN A 34 12.08 16.43 22.99
CA GLN A 34 12.49 15.32 22.10
C GLN A 34 11.35 14.30 21.91
N LEU A 35 10.58 14.06 22.97
CA LEU A 35 9.40 13.21 22.93
C LEU A 35 8.31 13.74 21.96
N GLN A 36 8.09 15.05 21.93
CA GLN A 36 7.13 15.69 21.02
C GLN A 36 7.53 15.49 19.55
N TYR A 37 8.83 15.50 19.26
CA TYR A 37 9.32 15.16 17.93
C TYR A 37 8.95 13.72 17.54
N VAL A 38 9.12 12.75 18.46
CA VAL A 38 8.76 11.35 18.21
C VAL A 38 7.27 11.21 17.89
N TYR A 39 6.38 11.86 18.65
CA TYR A 39 4.94 11.87 18.34
C TYR A 39 4.64 12.47 16.97
N GLN A 40 5.24 13.61 16.65
CA GLN A 40 5.02 14.24 15.35
C GLN A 40 5.47 13.34 14.20
N ALA A 41 6.60 12.64 14.36
CA ALA A 41 7.09 11.68 13.38
C ALA A 41 6.13 10.51 13.21
N ILE A 42 5.67 9.90 14.32
CA ILE A 42 4.68 8.80 14.30
C ILE A 42 3.38 9.27 13.61
N ASP A 43 2.83 10.41 14.02
CA ASP A 43 1.58 10.94 13.46
C ASP A 43 1.70 11.36 12.01
N ALA A 44 2.86 11.85 11.57
CA ALA A 44 3.13 12.14 10.17
C ALA A 44 3.13 10.85 9.33
N GLN A 45 3.78 9.79 9.81
CA GLN A 45 3.79 8.49 9.13
C GLN A 45 2.41 7.86 9.07
N LEU A 46 1.65 7.87 10.18
CA LEU A 46 0.28 7.34 10.21
C LEU A 46 -0.63 8.09 9.24
N ARG A 47 -0.58 9.43 9.22
CA ARG A 47 -1.40 10.26 8.32
C ARG A 47 -1.11 10.01 6.84
N ASP A 48 0.15 9.78 6.48
CA ASP A 48 0.51 9.51 5.08
C ASP A 48 0.19 8.06 4.66
N ARG A 49 0.44 7.09 5.54
CA ARG A 49 0.42 5.66 5.18
C ARG A 49 -0.95 5.00 5.33
N GLU A 50 -1.76 5.42 6.29
CA GLU A 50 -3.09 4.85 6.50
C GLU A 50 -4.05 4.97 5.29
N PRO A 51 -4.20 6.14 4.62
CA PRO A 51 -5.06 6.22 3.44
C PRO A 51 -4.54 5.38 2.28
N ARG A 52 -3.20 5.25 2.15
CA ARG A 52 -2.58 4.38 1.15
C ARG A 52 -2.92 2.91 1.41
N ALA A 53 -2.85 2.45 2.66
CA ALA A 53 -3.25 1.10 3.04
C ALA A 53 -4.71 0.80 2.66
N ASN A 54 -5.64 1.73 2.91
CA ASN A 54 -7.03 1.54 2.54
C ASN A 54 -7.24 1.49 1.02
N ARG A 55 -6.51 2.31 0.24
CA ARG A 55 -6.54 2.24 -1.23
C ARG A 55 -6.10 0.88 -1.74
N TYR A 56 -4.99 0.32 -1.23
CA TYR A 56 -4.52 -1.00 -1.63
C TYR A 56 -5.53 -2.11 -1.34
N ARG A 57 -6.24 -2.03 -0.20
CA ARG A 57 -7.35 -2.95 0.12
C ARG A 57 -8.44 -2.92 -0.95
N VAL A 58 -8.88 -1.71 -1.34
CA VAL A 58 -9.91 -1.53 -2.37
C VAL A 58 -9.43 -2.05 -3.72
N TYR A 59 -8.20 -1.74 -4.14
CA TYR A 59 -7.65 -2.25 -5.40
C TYR A 59 -7.56 -3.79 -5.42
N SER A 60 -7.10 -4.41 -4.34
CA SER A 60 -7.06 -5.87 -4.26
C SER A 60 -8.45 -6.49 -4.36
N PHE A 61 -9.48 -5.86 -3.78
CA PHE A 61 -10.85 -6.37 -3.85
C PHE A 61 -11.45 -6.18 -5.25
N VAL A 62 -11.31 -4.99 -5.82
CA VAL A 62 -11.85 -4.65 -7.15
C VAL A 62 -11.22 -5.52 -8.23
N THR A 63 -9.92 -5.78 -8.18
CA THR A 63 -9.24 -6.66 -9.15
C THR A 63 -9.74 -8.11 -9.07
N GLN A 64 -9.96 -8.64 -7.87
CA GLN A 64 -10.53 -9.98 -7.69
C GLN A 64 -11.96 -10.06 -8.23
N LEU A 65 -12.78 -9.05 -7.92
CA LEU A 65 -14.15 -8.96 -8.42
C LEU A 65 -14.19 -8.86 -9.96
N ALA A 66 -13.30 -8.06 -10.56
CA ALA A 66 -13.20 -7.91 -12.01
C ALA A 66 -12.85 -9.24 -12.69
N ILE A 67 -11.90 -10.01 -12.16
CA ILE A 67 -11.54 -11.34 -12.70
C ILE A 67 -12.73 -12.30 -12.60
N ALA A 68 -13.45 -12.30 -11.47
CA ALA A 68 -14.62 -13.16 -11.28
C ALA A 68 -15.74 -12.81 -12.29
N LEU A 69 -16.01 -11.51 -12.48
CA LEU A 69 -17.01 -11.03 -13.45
C LEU A 69 -16.60 -11.36 -14.89
N LEU A 70 -15.34 -11.19 -15.26
CA LEU A 70 -14.82 -11.58 -16.58
C LEU A 70 -15.01 -13.08 -16.81
N SER A 71 -14.66 -13.90 -15.83
CA SER A 71 -14.79 -15.36 -15.91
C SER A 71 -16.25 -15.80 -16.06
N ALA A 72 -17.16 -15.19 -15.27
CA ALA A 72 -18.60 -15.43 -15.38
C ALA A 72 -19.14 -15.02 -16.76
N THR A 73 -18.71 -13.86 -17.27
CA THR A 73 -19.12 -13.35 -18.58
C THR A 73 -18.66 -14.26 -19.71
N ILE A 74 -17.39 -14.71 -19.67
CA ILE A 74 -16.85 -15.69 -20.62
C ILE A 74 -17.71 -16.96 -20.60
N THR A 75 -18.01 -17.48 -19.41
CA THR A 75 -18.81 -18.72 -19.25
C THR A 75 -20.21 -18.57 -19.83
N VAL A 76 -20.88 -17.44 -19.60
CA VAL A 76 -22.21 -17.14 -20.16
C VAL A 76 -22.15 -17.07 -21.68
N ILE A 77 -21.19 -16.35 -22.25
CA ILE A 77 -21.04 -16.20 -23.71
C ILE A 77 -20.76 -17.55 -24.37
N THR A 78 -19.85 -18.35 -23.79
CA THR A 78 -19.55 -19.69 -24.29
C THR A 78 -20.78 -20.61 -24.19
N GLY A 79 -21.55 -20.53 -23.10
CA GLY A 79 -22.80 -21.28 -22.96
C GLY A 79 -23.83 -20.94 -24.04
N PHE A 80 -23.98 -19.66 -24.38
CA PHE A 80 -24.87 -19.22 -25.46
C PHE A 80 -24.40 -19.66 -26.86
N GLN A 81 -23.08 -19.73 -27.11
CA GLN A 81 -22.55 -20.27 -28.37
C GLN A 81 -22.91 -21.73 -28.61
N VAL A 82 -22.94 -22.55 -27.55
CA VAL A 82 -23.25 -23.99 -27.67
C VAL A 82 -24.76 -24.22 -27.90
N ALA A 83 -25.62 -23.37 -27.36
CA ALA A 83 -27.08 -23.52 -27.45
C ALA A 83 -27.69 -22.93 -28.74
N GLY A 84 -27.10 -21.88 -29.30
CA GLY A 84 -27.62 -21.18 -30.48
C GLY A 84 -26.86 -21.53 -31.76
N GLY A 85 -27.34 -22.52 -32.53
CA GLY A 85 -26.80 -22.90 -33.85
C GLY A 85 -26.94 -21.85 -34.96
N THR A 86 -27.04 -20.56 -34.63
CA THR A 86 -27.27 -19.43 -35.55
C THR A 86 -25.99 -18.60 -35.72
N GLY A 87 -25.83 -17.95 -36.89
CA GLY A 87 -24.60 -17.30 -37.39
C GLY A 87 -23.96 -16.16 -36.57
N LEU A 88 -24.24 -16.05 -35.28
CA LEU A 88 -23.60 -15.14 -34.32
C LEU A 88 -22.24 -15.65 -33.79
N GLY A 89 -21.81 -16.86 -34.18
CA GLY A 89 -20.59 -17.50 -33.69
C GLY A 89 -19.31 -16.65 -33.81
N ALA A 90 -19.17 -15.89 -34.89
CA ALA A 90 -18.00 -15.04 -35.12
C ALA A 90 -17.92 -13.86 -34.14
N VAL A 91 -19.05 -13.21 -33.84
CA VAL A 91 -19.09 -12.06 -32.90
C VAL A 91 -18.81 -12.54 -31.48
N ALA A 92 -19.43 -13.65 -31.07
CA ALA A 92 -19.19 -14.22 -29.75
C ALA A 92 -17.73 -14.66 -29.55
N THR A 93 -17.10 -15.22 -30.57
CA THR A 93 -15.67 -15.61 -30.51
C THR A 93 -14.76 -14.40 -30.32
N ASN A 94 -15.01 -13.30 -31.03
CA ASN A 94 -14.24 -12.07 -30.87
C ASN A 94 -14.37 -11.49 -29.46
N VAL A 95 -15.58 -11.53 -28.87
CA VAL A 95 -15.79 -11.05 -27.49
C VAL A 95 -15.03 -11.92 -26.49
N VAL A 96 -15.07 -13.26 -26.63
CA VAL A 96 -14.31 -14.17 -25.75
C VAL A 96 -12.81 -13.90 -25.83
N LEU A 97 -12.27 -13.67 -27.04
CA LEU A 97 -10.86 -13.33 -27.22
C LEU A 97 -10.49 -12.02 -26.52
N VAL A 98 -11.31 -10.98 -26.67
CA VAL A 98 -11.10 -9.68 -26.01
C VAL A 98 -11.16 -9.84 -24.48
N LEU A 99 -12.15 -10.55 -23.96
CA LEU A 99 -12.28 -10.78 -22.51
C LEU A 99 -11.12 -11.61 -21.96
N SER A 100 -10.64 -12.60 -22.70
CA SER A 100 -9.50 -13.44 -22.30
C SER A 100 -8.19 -12.63 -22.28
N ALA A 101 -7.99 -11.75 -23.27
CA ALA A 101 -6.86 -10.83 -23.30
C ALA A 101 -6.91 -9.85 -22.11
N LEU A 102 -8.08 -9.29 -21.80
CA LEU A 102 -8.26 -8.42 -20.64
C LEU A 102 -8.02 -9.17 -19.32
N ALA A 103 -8.52 -10.40 -19.18
CA ALA A 103 -8.26 -11.23 -18.00
C ALA A 103 -6.75 -11.52 -17.82
N THR A 104 -6.04 -11.74 -18.91
CA THR A 104 -4.58 -11.93 -18.90
C THR A 104 -3.87 -10.66 -18.46
N LEU A 105 -4.26 -9.50 -18.98
CA LEU A 105 -3.69 -8.21 -18.58
C LEU A 105 -3.91 -7.93 -17.09
N VAL A 106 -5.12 -8.17 -16.58
CA VAL A 106 -5.44 -8.01 -15.16
C VAL A 106 -4.62 -8.97 -14.29
N THR A 107 -4.43 -10.21 -14.75
CA THR A 107 -3.60 -11.21 -14.06
C THR A 107 -2.13 -10.79 -14.01
N LEU A 108 -1.62 -10.23 -15.11
CA LEU A 108 -0.26 -9.70 -15.19
C LEU A 108 -0.07 -8.54 -14.21
N VAL A 109 -1.00 -7.58 -14.19
CA VAL A 109 -0.97 -6.45 -13.24
C VAL A 109 -1.05 -6.95 -11.80
N LYS A 110 -1.87 -7.97 -11.49
CA LYS A 110 -1.92 -8.53 -10.13
C LYS A 110 -0.59 -9.15 -9.70
N THR A 111 0.10 -9.80 -10.63
CA THR A 111 1.37 -10.49 -10.37
C THR A 111 2.49 -9.48 -10.11
N PHE A 112 2.56 -8.39 -10.88
CA PHE A 112 3.62 -7.38 -10.73
C PHE A 112 3.51 -6.49 -9.48
N TYR A 113 2.33 -6.40 -8.87
CA TYR A 113 2.06 -5.38 -7.85
C TYR A 113 1.86 -5.93 -6.44
N ALA A 114 1.81 -7.26 -6.27
CA ALA A 114 1.56 -7.96 -4.99
C ALA A 114 0.67 -7.16 -3.99
N PRO A 115 -0.51 -6.64 -4.41
CA PRO A 115 -1.21 -5.58 -3.69
C PRO A 115 -1.66 -6.00 -2.29
N ARG A 116 -1.90 -7.30 -2.09
CA ARG A 116 -2.23 -7.90 -0.80
C ARG A 116 -1.05 -7.85 0.17
N GLU A 117 0.15 -8.18 -0.28
CA GLU A 117 1.34 -8.23 0.58
C GLU A 117 1.74 -6.82 1.01
N LEU A 118 1.74 -5.86 0.08
CA LEU A 118 1.96 -4.44 0.42
C LEU A 118 0.93 -3.93 1.42
N TRP A 119 -0.35 -4.26 1.21
CA TRP A 119 -1.41 -3.86 2.14
C TRP A 119 -1.18 -4.43 3.55
N ILE A 120 -0.86 -5.72 3.67
CA ILE A 120 -0.60 -6.37 4.95
C ILE A 120 0.61 -5.73 5.62
N ALA A 121 1.73 -5.60 4.91
CA ALA A 121 2.95 -4.99 5.46
C ALA A 121 2.71 -3.57 5.96
N LEU A 122 1.98 -2.75 5.19
CA LEU A 122 1.66 -1.38 5.58
C LEU A 122 0.69 -1.33 6.76
N ARG A 123 -0.29 -2.24 6.83
CA ARG A 123 -1.24 -2.32 7.95
C ARG A 123 -0.55 -2.73 9.24
N THR A 124 0.34 -3.72 9.18
CA THR A 124 1.16 -4.16 10.31
C THR A 124 2.02 -3.02 10.82
N TYR A 125 2.77 -2.35 9.94
CA TYR A 125 3.58 -1.20 10.33
C TYR A 125 2.76 -0.06 10.96
N CYS A 126 1.59 0.28 10.40
CA CYS A 126 0.70 1.27 11.02
C CYS A 126 0.15 0.80 12.37
N SER A 127 -0.03 -0.50 12.59
CA SER A 127 -0.41 -1.04 13.90
C SER A 127 0.75 -0.87 14.89
N ASP A 128 1.95 -1.29 14.52
CA ASP A 128 3.13 -1.21 15.38
C ASP A 128 3.44 0.24 15.79
N LEU A 129 3.24 1.20 14.88
CA LEU A 129 3.37 2.63 15.19
C LEU A 129 2.33 3.13 16.21
N ARG A 130 1.10 2.62 16.17
CA ARG A 130 0.08 2.95 17.17
C ARG A 130 0.41 2.35 18.52
N ASP A 131 0.86 1.09 18.53
CA ASP A 131 1.28 0.42 19.75
C ASP A 131 2.47 1.17 20.39
N LEU A 132 3.42 1.66 19.58
CA LEU A 132 4.50 2.52 20.06
C LEU A 132 3.97 3.83 20.65
N LYS A 133 3.03 4.49 19.97
CA LYS A 133 2.39 5.70 20.48
C LYS A 133 1.72 5.47 21.83
N GLU A 134 0.93 4.41 21.95
CA GLU A 134 0.25 4.04 23.19
C GLU A 134 1.24 3.73 24.33
N LYS A 135 2.37 3.08 24.03
CA LYS A 135 3.44 2.84 25.01
C LYS A 135 4.06 4.15 25.52
N LEU A 136 4.31 5.12 24.64
CA LEU A 136 4.84 6.43 25.03
C LEU A 136 3.82 7.21 25.87
N GLU A 137 2.55 7.21 25.46
CA GLU A 137 1.47 7.87 26.21
C GLU A 137 1.26 7.21 27.59
N PHE A 138 1.50 5.91 27.70
CA PHE A 138 1.47 5.22 28.99
C PHE A 138 2.66 5.63 29.88
N ALA A 139 3.86 5.73 29.31
CA ALA A 139 5.06 6.15 30.04
C ALA A 139 4.95 7.59 30.58
N GLU A 140 4.27 8.48 29.86
CA GLU A 140 3.95 9.85 30.31
C GLU A 140 3.11 9.92 31.58
N ARG A 141 2.26 8.93 31.82
CA ARG A 141 1.39 8.89 33.00
C ARG A 141 2.10 8.37 34.25
N SER A 142 3.38 8.00 34.13
CA SER A 142 4.20 7.55 35.25
C SER A 142 4.60 8.72 36.16
N PRO A 143 4.60 8.55 37.50
CA PRO A 143 5.00 9.60 38.44
C PRO A 143 6.46 10.06 38.24
N ASP A 144 7.34 9.20 37.71
CA ASP A 144 8.75 9.49 37.46
C ASP A 144 9.01 9.98 36.02
N PHE A 145 7.98 10.49 35.33
CA PHE A 145 8.07 10.86 33.91
C PHE A 145 9.11 11.97 33.67
N GLU A 146 9.07 13.05 34.44
CA GLU A 146 9.99 14.18 34.23
C GLU A 146 11.46 13.77 34.37
N THR A 147 11.76 12.87 35.32
CA THR A 147 13.13 12.38 35.55
C THR A 147 13.60 11.42 34.46
N ARG A 148 12.68 10.75 33.75
CA ARG A 148 12.99 9.75 32.70
C ARG A 148 12.66 10.22 31.29
N LEU A 149 12.31 11.49 31.12
CA LEU A 149 11.85 12.07 29.87
C LEU A 149 12.82 11.80 28.70
N ASP A 150 14.10 12.11 28.89
CA ASP A 150 15.13 11.93 27.86
C ASP A 150 15.34 10.44 27.51
N GLN A 151 15.25 9.56 28.51
CA GLN A 151 15.33 8.12 28.30
C GLN A 151 14.13 7.62 27.49
N ILE A 152 12.91 8.00 27.87
CA ILE A 152 11.67 7.61 27.17
C ILE A 152 11.69 8.13 25.73
N ALA A 153 12.15 9.36 25.51
CA ALA A 153 12.29 9.93 24.17
C ALA A 153 13.32 9.18 23.32
N GLY A 154 14.49 8.87 23.90
CA GLY A 154 15.54 8.09 23.24
C GLY A 154 15.10 6.67 22.88
N ASP A 155 14.50 5.95 23.84
CA ASP A 155 13.98 4.60 23.64
C ASP A 155 12.84 4.59 22.61
N GLY A 156 11.94 5.57 22.69
CA GLY A 156 10.85 5.75 21.73
C GLY A 156 11.35 6.00 20.31
N PHE A 157 12.39 6.84 20.15
CA PHE A 157 12.98 7.12 18.85
C PHE A 157 13.73 5.92 18.28
N ALA A 158 14.48 5.19 19.11
CA ALA A 158 15.17 3.97 18.70
C ALA A 158 14.17 2.89 18.22
N GLU A 159 13.07 2.71 18.95
CA GLU A 159 12.02 1.77 18.55
C GLU A 159 11.31 2.21 17.26
N TYR A 160 11.05 3.51 17.09
CA TYR A 160 10.53 4.07 15.84
C TYR A 160 11.45 3.78 14.63
N GLN A 161 12.77 3.96 14.78
CA GLN A 161 13.73 3.64 13.72
C GLN A 161 13.70 2.15 13.40
N ARG A 162 13.73 1.29 14.43
CA ARG A 162 13.67 -0.17 14.27
C ARG A 162 12.42 -0.61 13.50
N LEU A 163 11.25 -0.04 13.82
CA LEU A 163 10.01 -0.33 13.09
C LEU A 163 10.08 0.11 11.63
N THR A 164 10.69 1.27 11.37
CA THR A 164 10.85 1.81 10.02
C THR A 164 11.77 0.92 9.19
N GLU A 165 12.91 0.52 9.72
CA GLU A 165 13.84 -0.40 9.08
C GLU A 165 13.21 -1.78 8.83
N ALA A 166 12.47 -2.33 9.80
CA ALA A 166 11.77 -3.60 9.64
C ALA A 166 10.73 -3.54 8.51
N TYR A 167 10.00 -2.43 8.40
CA TYR A 167 9.08 -2.19 7.29
C TYR A 167 9.82 -2.09 5.95
N GLU A 168 10.93 -1.37 5.89
CA GLU A 168 11.74 -1.25 4.67
C GLU A 168 12.29 -2.60 4.21
N GLN A 169 12.79 -3.42 5.14
CA GLN A 169 13.25 -4.78 4.84
C GLN A 169 12.10 -5.64 4.31
N THR A 170 10.92 -5.56 4.93
CA THR A 170 9.72 -6.27 4.46
C THR A 170 9.33 -5.82 3.06
N TRP A 171 9.34 -4.51 2.79
CA TRP A 171 9.01 -3.95 1.49
C TRP A 171 10.01 -4.37 0.39
N LYS A 172 11.31 -4.32 0.69
CA LYS A 172 12.37 -4.81 -0.22
C LYS A 172 12.19 -6.29 -0.52
N GLY A 173 11.92 -7.10 0.51
CA GLY A 173 11.68 -8.53 0.36
C GLY A 173 10.47 -8.86 -0.53
N ILE A 174 9.39 -8.08 -0.44
CA ILE A 174 8.24 -8.24 -1.36
C ILE A 174 8.67 -7.97 -2.81
N ARG A 175 9.44 -6.90 -3.06
CA ARG A 175 9.89 -6.54 -4.41
C ARG A 175 10.92 -7.49 -5.00
N GLU A 176 11.78 -8.08 -4.18
CA GLU A 176 12.77 -9.05 -4.64
C GLU A 176 12.13 -10.39 -5.02
N ARG A 177 11.02 -10.78 -4.38
CA ARG A 177 10.26 -11.99 -4.74
C ARG A 177 9.52 -11.88 -6.08
N ASP A 178 9.22 -10.65 -6.52
CA ASP A 178 8.50 -10.38 -7.76
C ASP A 178 9.43 -10.27 -9.00
N LYS A 179 10.76 -10.40 -8.83
CA LYS A 179 11.75 -10.44 -9.93
C LYS A 179 12.05 -11.86 -10.37
#